data_AF-A0A0Q7JK97-F1
#
_entry.id   AF-A0A0Q7JK97-F1
#
_cell.length_a   1.000
_cell.length_b   1.000
_cell.length_c   1.000
_cell.angle_alpha   90.00
_cell.angle_beta   90.00
_cell.angle_gamma   90.00
#
_symmetry.space_group_name_H-M   'P 1'
#
loop_
_entity.id
_entity.type
_entity.pdbx_description
1 polymer ?
#
loop_
_entity_poly.entity_id
_entity_poly.type
_entity_poly.pdbx_seq_one_letter_code
_entity_poly.pdbx_strand_id
1 'polypeptide(L)'
;MACGAQALGVCSEAEGNSTVASGDYSHAEGLGTLASSLASHAEGYVTQASGPASHSEGSGATALGVYSHAEGQSTSAEDLAAHAEGFLTRAQSFASHAEGSGARAIGLHSHAEGQLTRADGINAHAEGELTHS
;
A
#
# COMPACT_ATOMS: atom_id res chain seq x y z
N MET A 1 0.18 7.10 -26.70
CA MET A 1 0.78 5.76 -26.88
C MET A 1 1.53 5.42 -25.61
N ALA A 2 0.98 4.53 -24.80
CA ALA A 2 1.56 4.09 -23.54
C ALA A 2 2.39 2.82 -23.82
N CYS A 3 3.72 2.91 -23.75
CA CYS A 3 4.60 1.78 -24.07
C CYS A 3 4.47 0.71 -22.96
N GLY A 4 3.95 -0.47 -23.30
CA GLY A 4 3.89 -1.61 -22.37
C GLY A 4 2.73 -1.59 -21.35
N ALA A 5 1.73 -0.73 -21.51
CA ALA A 5 0.51 -0.77 -20.69
C ALA A 5 -0.38 -1.97 -21.06
N GLN A 6 -0.87 -2.71 -20.05
CA GLN A 6 -1.63 -3.95 -20.21
C GLN A 6 -2.86 -3.94 -19.29
N ALA A 7 -4.05 -3.76 -19.87
CA ALA A 7 -5.34 -3.96 -19.20
C ALA A 7 -5.84 -5.38 -19.52
N LEU A 8 -5.74 -6.30 -18.55
CA LEU A 8 -6.01 -7.74 -18.71
C LEU A 8 -7.30 -8.19 -18.01
N GLY A 9 -7.73 -7.50 -16.96
CA GLY A 9 -8.98 -7.80 -16.24
C GLY A 9 -10.22 -7.27 -16.95
N VAL A 10 -11.40 -7.80 -16.58
CA VAL A 10 -12.69 -7.31 -17.10
C VAL A 10 -12.89 -5.87 -16.63
N CYS A 11 -13.18 -4.95 -17.56
CA CYS A 11 -13.34 -3.52 -17.26
C CYS A 11 -12.14 -2.90 -16.51
N SER A 12 -10.92 -3.38 -16.79
CA SER A 12 -9.69 -2.82 -16.25
C SER A 12 -9.13 -1.68 -17.11
N GLU A 13 -8.31 -0.83 -16.50
CA GLU A 13 -7.64 0.31 -17.15
C GLU A 13 -6.15 0.33 -16.82
N ALA A 14 -5.31 0.54 -17.83
CA ALA A 14 -3.86 0.64 -17.67
C ALA A 14 -3.31 1.83 -18.45
N GLU A 15 -2.73 2.79 -17.74
CA GLU A 15 -2.21 4.04 -18.30
C GLU A 15 -0.71 4.20 -18.01
N GLY A 16 0.04 4.83 -18.91
CA GLY A 16 1.48 5.10 -18.70
C GLY A 16 2.43 4.04 -19.27
N ASN A 17 3.59 3.82 -18.64
CA ASN A 17 4.64 2.96 -19.18
C ASN A 17 4.84 1.71 -18.31
N SER A 18 4.80 0.55 -18.95
CA SER A 18 4.98 -0.75 -18.26
C SER A 18 3.99 -0.96 -17.11
N THR A 19 2.75 -0.49 -17.26
CA THR A 19 1.68 -0.65 -16.27
C THR A 19 0.84 -1.89 -16.56
N VAL A 20 0.36 -2.55 -15.51
CA VAL A 20 -0.42 -3.80 -15.62
C VAL A 20 -1.63 -3.75 -14.70
N ALA A 21 -2.82 -3.76 -15.27
CA ALA A 21 -4.08 -3.90 -14.55
C ALA A 21 -4.68 -5.28 -14.87
N SER A 22 -4.44 -6.27 -14.01
CA SER A 22 -4.85 -7.67 -14.26
C SER A 22 -6.05 -8.16 -13.47
N GLY A 23 -6.56 -7.37 -12.52
CA GLY A 23 -7.78 -7.68 -11.80
C GLY A 23 -9.02 -7.14 -12.49
N ASP A 24 -10.17 -7.78 -12.26
CA ASP A 24 -11.45 -7.24 -12.73
C ASP A 24 -11.70 -5.89 -12.06
N TYR A 25 -12.12 -4.89 -12.83
CA TYR A 25 -12.32 -3.50 -12.40
C TYR A 25 -11.07 -2.83 -11.83
N SER A 26 -9.86 -3.34 -12.11
CA SER A 26 -8.62 -2.76 -11.59
C SER A 26 -8.12 -1.60 -12.45
N HIS A 27 -7.37 -0.68 -11.83
CA HIS A 27 -6.75 0.46 -12.52
C HIS A 27 -5.27 0.54 -12.17
N ALA A 28 -4.40 0.69 -13.16
CA ALA A 28 -2.97 0.89 -12.98
C ALA A 28 -2.46 2.08 -13.81
N GLU A 29 -1.93 3.12 -13.17
CA GLU A 29 -1.41 4.31 -13.87
C GLU A 29 0.01 4.70 -13.45
N GLY A 30 0.80 5.26 -14.36
CA GLY A 30 2.16 5.75 -14.08
C GLY A 30 3.29 4.95 -14.74
N LEU A 31 4.34 4.61 -14.01
CA LEU A 31 5.53 3.91 -14.52
C LEU A 31 5.80 2.64 -13.71
N GLY A 32 5.61 1.48 -14.31
CA GLY A 32 5.89 0.19 -13.68
C GLY A 32 4.88 -0.21 -12.59
N THR A 33 3.63 0.28 -12.66
CA THR A 33 2.60 0.00 -11.66
C THR A 33 1.84 -1.29 -11.94
N LEU A 34 1.38 -1.97 -10.89
CA LEU A 34 0.68 -3.25 -10.97
C LEU A 34 -0.57 -3.26 -10.07
N ALA A 35 -1.75 -3.36 -10.68
CA ALA A 35 -3.03 -3.55 -9.99
C ALA A 35 -3.60 -4.93 -10.35
N SER A 36 -3.35 -5.92 -9.48
CA SER A 36 -3.49 -7.34 -9.84
C SER A 36 -4.74 -8.05 -9.34
N SER A 37 -5.60 -7.37 -8.57
CA SER A 37 -6.74 -7.98 -7.88
C SER A 37 -8.06 -7.26 -8.15
N LEU A 38 -9.17 -7.87 -7.74
CA LEU A 38 -10.51 -7.31 -7.94
C LEU A 38 -10.59 -5.88 -7.39
N ALA A 39 -10.95 -4.92 -8.23
CA ALA A 39 -11.07 -3.50 -7.88
C ALA A 39 -9.82 -2.88 -7.23
N SER A 40 -8.62 -3.44 -7.46
CA SER A 40 -7.38 -2.85 -6.96
C SER A 40 -6.98 -1.61 -7.77
N HIS A 41 -6.36 -0.62 -7.12
CA HIS A 41 -5.85 0.58 -7.78
C HIS A 41 -4.36 0.78 -7.46
N ALA A 42 -3.52 0.99 -8.48
CA ALA A 42 -2.10 1.27 -8.31
C ALA A 42 -1.65 2.47 -9.15
N GLU A 43 -1.15 3.52 -8.52
CA GLU A 43 -0.70 4.74 -9.20
C GLU A 43 0.72 5.17 -8.78
N GLY A 44 1.46 5.82 -9.69
CA GLY A 44 2.81 6.37 -9.42
C GLY A 44 3.98 5.61 -10.05
N TYR A 45 5.07 5.41 -9.29
CA TYR A 45 6.31 4.76 -9.75
C TYR A 45 6.55 3.43 -9.02
N VAL A 46 6.52 2.33 -9.76
CA VAL A 46 6.79 0.97 -9.24
C VAL A 46 5.91 0.65 -8.02
N THR A 47 4.61 0.98 -8.11
CA THR A 47 3.62 0.68 -7.07
C THR A 47 2.89 -0.63 -7.36
N GLN A 48 2.40 -1.29 -6.31
CA GLN A 48 1.72 -2.57 -6.41
C GLN A 48 0.50 -2.65 -5.48
N ALA A 49 -0.67 -2.87 -6.07
CA ALA A 49 -1.91 -3.18 -5.38
C ALA A 49 -2.35 -4.61 -5.73
N SER A 50 -2.17 -5.53 -4.78
CA SER A 50 -2.41 -6.98 -4.96
C SER A 50 -3.55 -7.52 -4.09
N GLY A 51 -4.07 -6.70 -3.18
CA GLY A 51 -5.25 -7.04 -2.39
C GLY A 51 -6.56 -6.70 -3.13
N PRO A 52 -7.63 -7.48 -2.94
CA PRO A 52 -8.96 -7.07 -3.39
C PRO A 52 -9.35 -5.72 -2.78
N ALA A 53 -9.77 -4.78 -3.62
CA ALA A 53 -10.07 -3.39 -3.26
C ALA A 53 -8.92 -2.68 -2.53
N SER A 54 -7.67 -3.08 -2.76
CA SER A 54 -6.49 -2.39 -2.22
C SER A 54 -6.09 -1.19 -3.06
N HIS A 55 -5.47 -0.20 -2.43
CA HIS A 55 -4.94 0.99 -3.10
C HIS A 55 -3.45 1.17 -2.80
N SER A 56 -2.63 1.46 -3.81
CA SER A 56 -1.23 1.86 -3.64
C SER A 56 -0.88 3.09 -4.47
N GLU A 57 -0.38 4.16 -3.84
CA GLU A 57 0.00 5.43 -4.49
C GLU A 57 1.42 5.87 -4.08
N GLY A 58 2.18 6.45 -5.02
CA GLY A 58 3.48 7.06 -4.73
C GLY A 58 4.66 6.35 -5.41
N SER A 59 5.70 5.98 -4.65
CA SER A 59 6.95 5.43 -5.18
C SER A 59 7.40 4.19 -4.42
N GLY A 60 7.26 3.01 -5.01
CA GLY A 60 7.55 1.74 -4.33
C GLY A 60 6.54 1.37 -3.24
N ALA A 61 5.35 1.96 -3.24
CA ALA A 61 4.26 1.62 -2.33
C ALA A 61 3.64 0.25 -2.68
N THR A 62 3.34 -0.56 -1.66
CA THR A 62 2.79 -1.91 -1.83
C THR A 62 1.60 -2.15 -0.91
N ALA A 63 0.44 -2.46 -1.47
CA ALA A 63 -0.79 -2.80 -0.76
C ALA A 63 -1.19 -4.25 -1.07
N LEU A 64 -1.01 -5.17 -0.11
CA LEU A 64 -1.17 -6.62 -0.31
C LEU A 64 -2.48 -7.17 0.29
N GLY A 65 -3.04 -6.47 1.27
CA GLY A 65 -4.22 -6.91 2.00
C GLY A 65 -5.54 -6.54 1.34
N VAL A 66 -6.60 -7.29 1.63
CA VAL A 66 -7.96 -6.87 1.25
C VAL A 66 -8.26 -5.51 1.90
N TYR A 67 -8.77 -4.53 1.14
CA TYR A 67 -8.99 -3.15 1.61
C TYR A 67 -7.75 -2.43 2.14
N SER A 68 -6.53 -2.92 1.89
CA SER A 68 -5.32 -2.26 2.38
C SER A 68 -4.99 -1.01 1.57
N HIS A 69 -4.39 -0.01 2.20
CA HIS A 69 -3.95 1.23 1.56
C HIS A 69 -2.47 1.50 1.86
N ALA A 70 -1.67 1.77 0.84
CA ALA A 70 -0.27 2.16 0.98
C ALA A 70 0.03 3.42 0.16
N GLU A 71 0.42 4.51 0.81
CA GLU A 71 0.68 5.81 0.16
C GLU A 71 2.09 6.32 0.49
N GLY A 72 2.77 6.94 -0.48
CA GLY A 72 4.06 7.60 -0.27
C GLY A 72 5.25 6.80 -0.82
N GLN A 73 6.42 6.91 -0.17
CA GLN A 73 7.66 6.32 -0.66
C GLN A 73 8.05 5.07 0.15
N SER A 74 8.08 3.92 -0.54
CA SER A 74 8.49 2.63 0.04
C SER A 74 7.64 2.20 1.24
N THR A 75 6.32 2.41 1.14
CA THR A 75 5.33 2.03 2.15
C THR A 75 4.76 0.64 1.88
N SER A 76 4.33 -0.08 2.93
CA SER A 76 3.82 -1.45 2.82
C SER A 76 2.62 -1.67 3.75
N ALA A 77 1.47 -2.04 3.19
CA ALA A 77 0.28 -2.46 3.92
C ALA A 77 -0.01 -3.94 3.60
N GLU A 78 0.27 -4.83 4.57
CA GLU A 78 0.49 -6.27 4.28
C GLU A 78 -0.75 -7.15 4.53
N ASP A 79 -1.74 -6.68 5.31
CA ASP A 79 -2.87 -7.49 5.78
C ASP A 79 -4.23 -6.75 5.62
N LEU A 80 -5.34 -7.45 5.90
CA LEU A 80 -6.70 -6.94 5.80
C LEU A 80 -6.85 -5.58 6.51
N ALA A 81 -7.32 -4.58 5.75
CA ALA A 81 -7.52 -3.20 6.21
C ALA A 81 -6.29 -2.51 6.82
N ALA A 82 -5.07 -2.99 6.52
CA ALA A 82 -3.85 -2.29 6.91
C ALA A 82 -3.69 -0.96 6.15
N HIS A 83 -3.18 0.07 6.82
CA HIS A 83 -2.90 1.38 6.23
C HIS A 83 -1.46 1.81 6.50
N ALA A 84 -0.68 2.14 5.47
CA ALA A 84 0.68 2.63 5.63
C ALA A 84 0.91 3.89 4.78
N GLU A 85 1.28 5.01 5.40
CA GLU A 85 1.52 6.28 4.69
C GLU A 85 2.85 6.94 5.09
N GLY A 86 3.49 7.65 4.17
CA GLY A 86 4.74 8.39 4.41
C GLY A 86 6.00 7.79 3.75
N PHE A 87 7.10 7.66 4.50
CA PHE A 87 8.41 7.18 4.01
C PHE A 87 8.86 5.94 4.79
N LEU A 88 9.12 4.82 4.12
CA LEU A 88 9.56 3.57 4.75
C LEU A 88 8.62 3.05 5.86
N THR A 89 7.31 3.32 5.77
CA THR A 89 6.33 2.87 6.77
C THR A 89 5.79 1.48 6.46
N ARG A 90 5.42 0.72 7.52
CA ARG A 90 4.87 -0.63 7.39
C ARG A 90 3.72 -0.89 8.36
N ALA A 91 2.58 -1.30 7.83
CA ALA A 91 1.45 -1.84 8.56
C ALA A 91 1.30 -3.33 8.23
N GLN A 92 1.58 -4.20 9.20
CA GLN A 92 1.86 -5.62 8.95
C GLN A 92 0.73 -6.58 9.38
N SER A 93 -0.29 -6.08 10.08
CA SER A 93 -1.36 -6.90 10.68
C SER A 93 -2.75 -6.33 10.39
N PHE A 94 -3.78 -7.13 10.63
CA PHE A 94 -5.18 -6.72 10.51
C PHE A 94 -5.45 -5.36 11.18
N ALA A 95 -6.00 -4.44 10.38
CA ALA A 95 -6.38 -3.08 10.79
C ALA A 95 -5.26 -2.27 11.46
N SER A 96 -3.99 -2.60 11.18
CA SER A 96 -2.84 -1.81 11.66
C SER A 96 -2.66 -0.53 10.83
N HIS A 97 -2.19 0.55 11.46
CA HIS A 97 -1.97 1.84 10.82
C HIS A 97 -0.56 2.38 11.13
N ALA A 98 0.24 2.68 10.10
CA ALA A 98 1.58 3.24 10.24
C ALA A 98 1.76 4.52 9.40
N GLU A 99 2.02 5.65 10.04
CA GLU A 99 2.19 6.97 9.41
C GLU A 99 3.54 7.61 9.80
N GLY A 100 4.21 8.28 8.85
CA GLY A 100 5.41 9.07 9.12
C GLY A 100 6.67 8.56 8.41
N SER A 101 7.78 8.39 9.14
CA SER A 101 9.08 8.00 8.58
C SER A 101 9.67 6.81 9.34
N GLY A 102 9.68 5.63 8.72
CA GLY A 102 10.15 4.40 9.36
C GLY A 102 9.23 3.87 10.47
N ALA A 103 7.97 4.33 10.51
CA ALA A 103 6.95 3.85 11.44
C ALA A 103 6.53 2.41 11.13
N ARG A 104 6.31 1.59 12.17
CA ARG A 104 5.96 0.17 12.05
C ARG A 104 4.82 -0.23 12.99
N ALA A 105 3.66 -0.53 12.41
CA ALA A 105 2.51 -1.08 13.13
C ALA A 105 2.41 -2.59 12.86
N ILE A 106 2.73 -3.39 13.87
CA ILE A 106 2.91 -4.85 13.76
C ILE A 106 1.81 -5.62 14.48
N GLY A 107 1.25 -5.06 15.56
CA GLY A 107 0.14 -5.66 16.28
C GLY A 107 -1.20 -5.55 15.54
N LEU A 108 -2.14 -6.43 15.87
CA LEU A 108 -3.53 -6.32 15.43
C LEU A 108 -4.13 -5.01 15.97
N HIS A 109 -4.75 -4.21 15.11
CA HIS A 109 -5.30 -2.89 15.44
C HIS A 109 -4.27 -1.90 16.02
N SER A 110 -2.97 -2.09 15.76
CA SER A 110 -1.96 -1.19 16.31
C SER A 110 -1.80 0.08 15.48
N HIS A 111 -1.36 1.16 16.11
CA HIS A 111 -1.10 2.46 15.49
C HIS A 111 0.33 2.93 15.79
N ALA A 112 1.11 3.22 14.76
CA ALA A 112 2.45 3.78 14.87
C ALA A 112 2.57 5.07 14.04
N GLU A 113 2.82 6.20 14.69
CA GLU A 113 2.89 7.52 14.04
C GLU A 113 4.23 8.21 14.34
N GLY A 114 4.87 8.82 13.35
CA GLY A 114 6.07 9.65 13.54
C GLY A 114 7.38 9.05 12.99
N GLN A 115 8.53 9.40 13.60
CA GLN A 115 9.84 8.95 13.14
C GLN A 115 10.34 7.73 13.91
N LEU A 116 10.60 6.63 13.20
CA LEU A 116 11.16 5.39 13.75
C LEU A 116 10.34 4.84 14.93
N THR A 117 9.01 4.96 14.85
CA THR A 117 8.08 4.49 15.87
C THR A 117 7.64 3.05 15.62
N ARG A 118 7.28 2.33 16.69
CA ARG A 118 6.92 0.91 16.61
C ARG A 118 5.76 0.57 17.54
N ALA A 119 4.75 -0.12 17.02
CA ALA A 119 3.61 -0.63 17.79
C ALA A 119 3.43 -2.14 17.55
N ASP A 120 4.02 -2.96 18.43
CA ASP A 120 4.05 -4.43 18.36
C ASP A 120 2.85 -5.09 19.02
N GLY A 121 2.32 -4.49 20.08
CA GLY A 121 1.21 -5.05 20.84
C GLY A 121 -0.14 -5.01 20.12
N ILE A 122 -1.02 -5.94 20.45
CA ILE A 122 -2.43 -5.87 20.05
C ILE A 122 -3.04 -4.60 20.67
N ASN A 123 -3.68 -3.76 19.84
CA ASN A 123 -4.18 -2.43 20.21
C ASN A 123 -3.09 -1.45 20.72
N ALA A 124 -1.81 -1.69 20.41
CA ALA A 124 -0.74 -0.79 20.83
C ALA A 124 -0.77 0.54 20.07
N HIS A 125 -0.33 1.61 20.73
CA HIS A 125 -0.21 2.93 20.14
C HIS A 125 1.15 3.53 20.49
N ALA A 126 1.94 3.88 19.47
CA ALA A 126 3.21 4.59 19.61
C ALA A 126 3.22 5.81 18.69
N GLU A 127 3.52 6.99 19.25
CA GLU A 127 3.61 8.26 18.52
C GLU A 127 4.93 8.97 18.86
N GLY A 128 5.46 9.80 17.96
CA GLY A 128 6.63 10.65 18.22
C GLY A 128 7.92 10.23 17.50
N GLU A 129 9.06 10.26 18.20
CA GLU A 129 10.38 9.90 17.66
C GLU A 129 10.98 8.76 18.51
N LEU A 130 11.38 7.66 17.86
CA LEU A 130 12.01 6.50 18.51
C LEU A 130 11.16 5.86 19.62
N THR A 131 9.83 5.88 19.49
CA THR A 131 8.91 5.31 20.48
C THR A 131 8.52 3.86 20.16
N HIS A 132 8.25 3.06 21.20
CA HIS A 132 7.88 1.64 21.08
C HIS A 132 6.75 1.29 22.05
N SER A 133 5.73 0.58 21.56
CA SER A 133 4.58 0.06 22.32
C SER A 133 4.26 -1.39 21.98
#